data_AF-A0AAW0XCK8-F1
#
_entry.id   AF-A0AAW0XCK8-F1
#
_cell.length_a   1.000
_cell.length_b   1.000
_cell.length_c   1.000
_cell.angle_alpha   90.00
_cell.angle_beta   90.00
_cell.angle_gamma   90.00
#
_symmetry.space_group_name_H-M   'P 1'
#
loop_
_entity.id
_entity.type
_entity.pdbx_description
1 polymer ?
#
loop_
_entity_poly.entity_id
_entity_poly.type
_entity_poly.pdbx_seq_one_letter_code
_entity_poly.pdbx_strand_id
1 'polypeptide(L)'
;MEEQVTATESEERLKDISTSTNKRHKHVPLESLARQELEIKIKQLEAHNKQLRNLLAKSQGVTEVKGKEGSDKKAKKERHFDFTRHSKRHVLLKLAYLGWDYQGFAVQEDTQQTIEAQLFSALLKTRLIESRETSSYHR
;
A
#
# COMPACT_ATOMS: atom_id res chain seq x y z
N MET A 1 -33.90 -38.93 37.67
CA MET A 1 -34.04 -39.05 36.20
C MET A 1 -34.63 -37.74 35.72
N GLU A 2 -34.18 -37.24 34.56
CA GLU A 2 -34.26 -35.85 34.06
C GLU A 2 -33.00 -35.03 34.43
N GLU A 3 -31.80 -35.32 33.90
CA GLU A 3 -31.35 -35.28 32.48
C GLU A 3 -31.06 -33.82 32.04
N GLN A 4 -29.83 -33.32 32.19
CA GLN A 4 -28.76 -33.41 31.17
C GLN A 4 -29.20 -32.90 29.78
N VAL A 5 -29.69 -31.66 29.65
CA VAL A 5 -30.00 -31.04 28.33
C VAL A 5 -29.37 -29.65 28.10
N THR A 6 -28.76 -29.01 29.10
CA THR A 6 -28.31 -27.61 28.96
C THR A 6 -26.90 -27.41 28.37
N ALA A 7 -26.22 -28.45 27.89
CA ALA A 7 -24.82 -28.36 27.45
C ALA A 7 -24.61 -28.42 25.93
N THR A 8 -25.64 -28.73 25.14
CA THR A 8 -25.50 -28.91 23.68
C THR A 8 -25.93 -27.69 22.85
N GLU A 9 -26.66 -26.74 23.44
CA GLU A 9 -27.19 -25.58 22.71
C GLU A 9 -26.18 -24.41 22.56
N SER A 10 -25.05 -24.49 23.27
CA SER A 10 -24.01 -23.45 23.29
C SER A 10 -22.95 -23.61 22.19
N GLU A 11 -22.84 -24.77 21.55
CA GLU A 11 -21.78 -25.07 20.56
C GLU A 11 -22.22 -24.89 19.10
N GLU A 12 -23.51 -24.69 18.81
CA GLU A 12 -24.02 -24.59 17.43
C GLU A 12 -23.95 -23.18 16.83
N ARG A 13 -23.65 -22.13 17.61
CA ARG A 13 -23.62 -20.74 17.12
C ARG A 13 -22.27 -20.25 16.59
N LEU A 14 -21.36 -21.16 16.22
CA LEU A 14 -20.00 -20.82 15.78
C LEU A 14 -19.61 -21.27 14.37
N LYS A 15 -20.53 -21.76 13.52
CA LYS A 15 -20.13 -22.31 12.20
C LYS A 15 -20.66 -21.63 10.94
N ASP A 16 -21.54 -20.65 11.04
CA ASP A 16 -22.06 -19.98 9.84
C ASP A 16 -21.57 -18.53 9.72
N ILE A 17 -20.34 -18.33 9.24
CA ILE A 17 -19.97 -17.30 8.24
C ILE A 17 -18.64 -17.77 7.62
N SER A 18 -18.74 -18.81 6.81
CA SER A 18 -17.73 -19.14 5.81
C SER A 18 -18.50 -19.42 4.52
N THR A 19 -18.80 -18.37 3.75
CA THR A 19 -19.07 -18.46 2.30
C THR A 19 -19.16 -17.05 1.69
N SER A 20 -18.05 -16.68 1.04
CA SER A 20 -17.94 -16.02 -0.27
C SER A 20 -18.76 -14.76 -0.65
N THR A 21 -18.03 -13.85 -1.33
CA THR A 21 -18.44 -12.82 -2.30
C THR A 21 -18.86 -11.43 -1.80
N ASN A 22 -17.95 -10.47 -2.05
CA ASN A 22 -18.18 -9.07 -2.43
C ASN A 22 -19.48 -8.41 -1.95
N LYS A 23 -19.65 -8.25 -0.63
CA LYS A 23 -20.71 -7.43 -0.06
C LYS A 23 -20.19 -6.00 0.05
N ARG A 24 -20.58 -5.13 -0.88
CA ARG A 24 -20.40 -3.67 -0.75
C ARG A 24 -20.87 -3.29 0.66
N HIS A 25 -19.96 -2.76 1.46
CA HIS A 25 -20.25 -2.34 2.84
C HIS A 25 -21.49 -1.47 2.81
N LYS A 26 -22.57 -1.91 3.48
CA LYS A 26 -23.74 -1.06 3.70
C LYS A 26 -23.24 0.16 4.48
N HIS A 27 -23.35 1.33 3.88
CA HIS A 27 -22.98 2.58 4.53
C HIS A 27 -24.04 2.86 5.60
N VAL A 28 -23.75 2.47 6.83
CA VAL A 28 -24.52 2.91 8.00
C VAL A 28 -23.96 4.28 8.40
N PRO A 29 -24.77 5.35 8.39
CA PRO A 29 -24.32 6.67 8.82
C PRO A 29 -23.75 6.60 10.24
N LEU A 30 -22.54 7.12 10.43
CA LEU A 30 -21.84 7.09 11.72
C LEU A 30 -22.65 7.79 12.83
N GLU A 31 -23.50 8.73 12.44
CA GLU A 31 -24.44 9.48 13.29
C GLU A 31 -25.51 8.61 13.96
N SER A 32 -25.74 7.39 13.45
CA SER A 32 -26.75 6.46 13.96
C SER A 32 -26.21 5.39 14.92
N LEU A 33 -24.88 5.29 15.08
CA LEU A 33 -24.26 4.29 15.95
C LEU A 33 -24.16 4.79 17.39
N ALA A 34 -24.41 3.89 18.34
CA ALA A 34 -24.15 4.19 19.75
C ALA A 34 -22.64 4.34 19.99
N ARG A 35 -22.23 5.15 20.99
CA ARG A 35 -20.81 5.39 21.32
C ARG A 35 -19.97 4.11 21.43
N GLN A 36 -20.52 3.08 22.05
CA GLN A 36 -19.86 1.78 22.22
C GLN A 36 -19.63 1.06 20.89
N GLU A 37 -20.59 1.14 19.97
CA GLU A 37 -20.49 0.54 18.65
C GLU A 37 -19.46 1.29 17.78
N LEU A 38 -19.36 2.60 17.95
CA LEU A 38 -18.34 3.42 17.29
C LEU A 38 -16.93 3.04 17.73
N GLU A 39 -16.71 2.82 19.03
CA GLU A 39 -15.42 2.35 19.57
C GLU A 39 -15.02 0.98 19.00
N ILE A 40 -15.97 0.05 18.90
CA ILE A 40 -15.76 -1.26 18.26
C ILE A 40 -15.41 -1.08 16.78
N LYS A 41 -16.13 -0.19 16.08
CA LYS A 41 -15.91 0.06 14.65
C LYS A 41 -14.54 0.66 14.37
N ILE A 42 -14.08 1.60 15.20
CA ILE A 42 -12.75 2.21 15.09
C ILE A 42 -11.67 1.14 15.25
N LYS A 43 -11.73 0.33 16.31
CA LYS A 43 -10.77 -0.78 16.53
C LYS A 43 -10.75 -1.76 15.36
N GLN A 44 -11.92 -2.09 14.81
CA GLN A 44 -12.03 -2.96 13.64
C GLN A 44 -11.36 -2.33 12.40
N LEU A 45 -11.63 -1.05 12.14
CA LEU A 45 -11.05 -0.33 11.00
C LEU A 45 -9.54 -0.18 11.14
N GLU A 46 -9.04 0.12 12.34
CA GLU A 46 -7.60 0.17 12.62
C GLU A 46 -6.91 -1.17 12.37
N ALA A 47 -7.49 -2.27 12.84
CA ALA A 47 -6.98 -3.61 12.60
C ALA A 47 -6.95 -3.96 11.10
N HIS A 48 -8.03 -3.64 10.38
CA HIS A 48 -8.13 -3.86 8.94
C HIS A 48 -7.11 -3.02 8.15
N ASN A 49 -6.95 -1.75 8.50
CA ASN A 49 -5.94 -0.88 7.89
C ASN A 49 -4.52 -1.40 8.15
N LYS A 50 -4.23 -1.90 9.35
CA LYS A 50 -2.94 -2.53 9.67
C LYS A 50 -2.70 -3.78 8.82
N GLN A 51 -3.71 -4.63 8.64
CA GLN A 51 -3.63 -5.81 7.77
C GLN A 51 -3.39 -5.43 6.31
N LEU A 52 -4.14 -4.46 5.77
CA LEU A 52 -3.96 -3.96 4.40
C LEU A 52 -2.57 -3.38 4.18
N ARG A 53 -2.06 -2.58 5.12
CA ARG A 53 -0.69 -2.04 5.05
C ARG A 53 0.37 -3.15 5.02
N ASN A 54 0.20 -4.20 5.82
CA ASN A 54 1.11 -5.36 5.81
C ASN A 54 1.03 -6.14 4.48
N LEU A 55 -0.17 -6.29 3.91
CA LEU A 55 -0.34 -6.93 2.60
C LEU A 55 0.28 -6.10 1.48
N LEU A 56 0.13 -4.78 1.52
CA LEU A 56 0.78 -3.87 0.57
C LEU A 56 2.30 -3.98 0.67
N ALA A 57 2.87 -3.93 1.87
CA ALA A 57 4.31 -4.13 2.09
C ALA A 57 4.79 -5.49 1.55
N LYS A 58 4.00 -6.55 1.75
CA LYS A 58 4.28 -7.89 1.24
C LYS A 58 4.19 -7.98 -0.29
N SER A 59 3.26 -7.26 -0.92
CA SER A 59 3.09 -7.20 -2.37
C SER A 59 4.14 -6.31 -3.06
N GLN A 60 4.58 -5.22 -2.41
CA GLN A 60 5.61 -4.33 -2.92
C GLN A 60 6.99 -4.99 -2.93
N GLY A 61 7.23 -5.99 -2.07
CA GLY A 61 8.40 -6.88 -2.14
C GLY A 61 8.45 -7.81 -3.37
N VAL A 62 7.41 -7.81 -4.22
CA VAL A 62 7.33 -8.63 -5.46
C VAL A 62 7.47 -7.75 -6.73
N THR A 63 7.46 -6.42 -6.59
CA THR A 63 7.67 -5.45 -7.67
C THR A 63 9.11 -4.91 -7.75
N GLU A 64 10.08 -5.69 -7.30
CA GLU A 64 11.47 -5.61 -7.78
C GLU A 64 11.62 -6.65 -8.91
N VAL A 65 12.02 -6.18 -10.07
CA VAL A 65 11.92 -6.84 -11.38
C VAL A 65 12.64 -8.21 -11.40
N LYS A 66 11.90 -9.31 -11.25
CA LYS A 66 12.27 -10.63 -11.78
C LYS A 66 11.52 -10.86 -13.09
N GLY A 67 12.08 -10.31 -14.17
CA GLY A 67 11.78 -10.77 -15.52
C GLY A 67 12.13 -12.25 -15.65
N LYS A 68 11.14 -13.08 -15.98
CA LYS A 68 11.36 -14.45 -16.44
C LYS A 68 11.92 -14.40 -17.85
N GLU A 69 13.20 -14.73 -18.00
CA GLU A 69 13.72 -15.35 -19.22
C GLU A 69 14.66 -16.48 -18.82
N GLY A 70 14.59 -17.56 -19.59
CA GLY A 70 15.22 -18.84 -19.28
C GLY A 70 16.75 -18.82 -19.28
N SER A 71 17.27 -19.92 -18.75
CA SER A 71 18.66 -20.42 -18.83
C SER A 71 19.76 -19.56 -18.18
N ASP A 72 20.32 -20.14 -17.12
CA ASP A 72 21.71 -20.04 -16.66
C ASP A 72 22.48 -18.75 -16.98
N LYS A 73 22.29 -17.71 -16.15
CA LYS A 73 23.28 -16.63 -16.04
C LYS A 73 23.52 -16.31 -14.57
N LYS A 74 24.76 -16.58 -14.13
CA LYS A 74 25.36 -16.16 -12.85
C LYS A 74 24.74 -14.82 -12.40
N ALA A 75 24.17 -14.81 -11.20
CA ALA A 75 23.68 -13.60 -10.54
C ALA A 75 24.78 -12.54 -10.60
N LYS A 76 24.65 -11.59 -11.54
CA LYS A 76 25.51 -10.42 -11.58
C LYS A 76 25.23 -9.69 -10.28
N LYS A 77 26.19 -9.74 -9.36
CA LYS A 77 26.17 -8.97 -8.12
C LYS A 77 25.79 -7.55 -8.50
N GLU A 78 24.65 -7.10 -8.02
CA GLU A 78 24.09 -5.81 -8.38
C GLU A 78 25.13 -4.76 -8.00
N ARG A 79 25.64 -4.03 -9.01
CA ARG A 79 26.64 -2.98 -8.76
C ARG A 79 25.89 -1.82 -8.11
N HIS A 80 26.01 -1.68 -6.80
CA HIS A 80 25.51 -0.51 -6.10
C HIS A 80 26.14 0.74 -6.73
N PHE A 81 25.29 1.67 -7.15
CA PHE A 81 25.74 2.94 -7.71
C PHE A 81 26.16 3.85 -6.55
N ASP A 82 27.43 4.25 -6.57
CA ASP A 82 27.98 5.10 -5.54
C ASP A 82 27.86 6.57 -5.96
N PHE A 83 26.95 7.30 -5.31
CA PHE A 83 26.70 8.71 -5.56
C PHE A 83 27.82 9.62 -5.08
N THR A 84 28.70 9.17 -4.17
CA THR A 84 29.82 9.99 -3.67
C THR A 84 30.88 10.23 -4.75
N ARG A 85 30.94 9.36 -5.76
CA ARG A 85 31.89 9.45 -6.88
C ARG A 85 31.47 10.45 -7.95
N HIS A 86 30.27 11.02 -7.85
CA HIS A 86 29.70 11.94 -8.82
C HIS A 86 29.37 13.29 -8.17
N SER A 87 29.60 14.38 -8.91
CA SER A 87 29.29 15.73 -8.41
C SER A 87 27.78 15.98 -8.40
N LYS A 88 27.27 16.56 -7.31
CA LYS A 88 25.88 17.01 -7.19
C LYS A 88 25.74 18.45 -7.67
N ARG A 89 24.65 18.77 -8.38
CA ARG A 89 24.34 20.13 -8.86
C ARG A 89 22.84 20.40 -8.75
N HIS A 90 22.45 21.61 -8.41
CA HIS A 90 21.05 22.04 -8.49
C HIS A 90 20.69 22.30 -9.95
N VAL A 91 19.52 21.80 -10.34
CA VAL A 91 18.98 21.96 -11.69
C VAL A 91 17.54 22.44 -11.60
N LEU A 92 17.13 23.28 -12.54
CA LEU A 92 15.73 23.68 -12.72
C LEU A 92 15.15 22.90 -13.91
N LEU A 93 14.03 22.23 -13.70
CA LEU A 93 13.34 21.47 -14.74
C LEU A 93 11.99 22.14 -15.04
N LYS A 94 11.77 22.48 -16.31
CA LYS A 94 10.44 22.87 -16.81
C LYS A 94 9.80 21.65 -17.45
N LEU A 95 8.60 21.31 -16.98
CA LEU A 95 7.91 20.06 -17.31
C LEU A 95 6.56 20.42 -17.95
N ALA A 96 6.12 19.64 -18.92
CA ALA A 96 4.75 19.65 -19.42
C ALA A 96 4.24 18.20 -19.41
N TYR A 97 2.99 18.00 -19.01
CA TYR A 97 2.39 16.69 -18.91
C TYR A 97 0.91 16.73 -19.29
N LEU A 98 0.38 15.58 -19.70
CA LEU A 98 -1.05 15.39 -19.94
C LEU A 98 -1.69 14.86 -18.66
N GLY A 99 -2.58 15.65 -18.06
CA GLY A 99 -3.18 15.34 -16.75
C GLY A 99 -4.39 14.41 -16.78
N TRP A 100 -4.77 13.81 -17.91
CA TRP A 100 -6.01 13.04 -18.02
C TRP A 100 -5.99 11.74 -17.22
N ASP A 101 -4.85 11.03 -17.24
CA ASP A 101 -4.68 9.74 -16.55
C ASP A 101 -4.05 9.86 -15.17
N TYR A 102 -3.79 11.09 -14.70
CA TYR A 102 -3.07 11.37 -13.47
C TYR A 102 -3.91 12.21 -12.53
N GLN A 103 -3.83 11.92 -11.24
CA GLN A 103 -4.58 12.61 -10.19
C GLN A 103 -3.87 13.90 -9.76
N GLY A 104 -3.48 14.72 -10.73
CA GLY A 104 -2.76 15.97 -10.52
C GLY A 104 -1.24 15.81 -10.37
N PHE A 105 -0.61 16.91 -10.00
CA PHE A 105 0.84 17.00 -9.92
C PHE A 105 1.41 16.38 -8.64
N ALA A 106 0.90 16.81 -7.49
CA ALA A 106 1.52 16.54 -6.20
C ALA A 106 1.23 15.15 -5.65
N VAL A 107 2.20 14.54 -5.00
CA VAL A 107 2.02 13.25 -4.33
C VAL A 107 0.97 13.34 -3.22
N GLN A 108 0.06 12.37 -3.20
CA GLN A 108 -0.92 12.15 -2.14
C GLN A 108 -0.66 10.78 -1.51
N GLU A 109 -0.96 10.61 -0.22
CA GLU A 109 -0.73 9.33 0.48
C GLU A 109 -1.55 8.17 -0.12
N ASP A 110 -2.73 8.49 -0.64
CA ASP A 110 -3.69 7.50 -1.12
C ASP A 110 -3.41 7.05 -2.57
N THR A 111 -2.58 7.78 -3.34
CA THR A 111 -2.38 7.45 -4.76
C THR A 111 -0.98 7.80 -5.30
N GLN A 112 -0.39 6.82 -5.97
CA GLN A 112 0.91 6.90 -6.66
C GLN A 112 0.79 7.31 -8.15
N GLN A 113 -0.44 7.56 -8.61
CA GLN A 113 -0.77 7.95 -9.98
C GLN A 113 -0.75 9.48 -10.14
N THR A 114 0.28 10.10 -9.58
CA THR A 114 0.56 11.54 -9.66
C THR A 114 1.82 11.75 -10.47
N ILE A 115 1.93 12.91 -11.10
CA ILE A 115 3.07 13.21 -11.97
C ILE A 115 4.37 13.30 -11.16
N GLU A 116 4.33 13.91 -9.97
CA GLU A 116 5.47 14.01 -9.07
C GLU A 116 5.98 12.62 -8.67
N ALA A 117 5.09 11.68 -8.32
CA ALA A 117 5.49 10.32 -7.98
C ALA A 117 6.25 9.63 -9.13
N GLN A 118 5.75 9.77 -10.36
CA GLN A 118 6.41 9.17 -11.52
C GLN A 118 7.70 9.86 -11.91
N LEU A 119 7.77 11.19 -11.77
CA LEU A 119 8.99 11.94 -11.98
C LEU A 119 10.09 11.47 -11.02
N PHE A 120 9.79 11.37 -9.72
CA PHE A 120 10.76 10.87 -8.74
C PHE A 120 11.14 9.40 -8.96
N SER A 121 10.18 8.55 -9.37
CA SER A 121 10.47 7.16 -9.77
C SER A 121 11.48 7.12 -10.92
N ALA A 122 11.30 7.97 -11.93
CA ALA A 122 12.22 8.07 -13.06
C ALA A 122 13.61 8.56 -12.61
N LEU A 123 13.69 9.63 -11.81
CA LEU A 123 14.95 10.18 -11.32
C LEU A 123 15.75 9.18 -10.46
N LEU A 124 15.06 8.37 -9.66
CA LEU A 124 15.68 7.28 -8.88
C LEU A 124 16.21 6.16 -9.78
N LYS A 125 15.42 5.75 -10.78
CA LYS A 125 15.82 4.72 -11.76
C LYS A 125 17.04 5.15 -12.57
N THR A 126 17.10 6.42 -12.98
CA THR A 126 18.23 7.00 -13.71
C THR A 126 19.40 7.38 -12.80
N ARG A 127 19.32 7.15 -11.48
CA ARG A 127 20.36 7.46 -10.49
C ARG A 127 20.78 8.94 -10.51
N LEU A 128 19.83 9.84 -10.77
CA LEU A 128 20.05 11.29 -10.69
C LEU A 128 19.90 11.83 -9.27
N ILE A 129 19.13 11.13 -8.44
CA ILE A 129 18.94 11.44 -7.02
C ILE A 129 19.10 10.17 -6.18
N GLU A 130 19.49 10.33 -4.92
CA GLU A 130 19.61 9.23 -3.94
C GLU A 130 18.26 8.90 -3.33
N SER A 131 17.57 9.91 -2.82
CA SER A 131 16.22 9.81 -2.28
C SER A 131 15.47 11.12 -2.51
N ARG A 132 14.14 11.09 -2.39
CA ARG A 132 13.32 12.31 -2.48
C ARG A 132 13.72 13.32 -1.39
N GLU A 133 13.97 12.84 -0.18
CA GLU A 133 14.28 13.66 0.99
C GLU A 133 15.64 14.37 0.88
N THR A 134 16.66 13.71 0.32
CA THR A 134 18.01 14.30 0.19
C THR A 134 18.16 15.22 -1.02
N SER A 135 17.16 15.26 -1.91
CA SER A 135 17.25 15.99 -3.18
C SER A 135 17.05 17.51 -3.08
N SER A 136 16.77 18.07 -1.88
CA SER A 136 16.49 19.50 -1.68
C SER A 136 15.42 20.05 -2.65
N TYR A 137 14.37 19.24 -2.83
CA TYR A 137 13.23 19.58 -3.68
C TYR A 137 12.38 20.67 -3.03
N HIS A 138 12.16 21.77 -3.75
CA HIS A 138 11.24 22.83 -3.37
C HIS A 138 9.96 22.69 -4.21
N ARG A 139 8.79 22.73 -3.55
CA ARG A 139 7.46 22.62 -4.16
C ARG A 139 6.76 23.98 -4.15
#